data_AF-A0AA39LBP6-F1
#
_entry.id   AF-A0AA39LBP6-F1
#
_cell.length_a   1.000
_cell.length_b   1.000
_cell.length_c   1.000
_cell.angle_alpha   90.00
_cell.angle_beta   90.00
_cell.angle_gamma   90.00
#
_symmetry.space_group_name_H-M   'P 1'
#
loop_
_entity.id
_entity.type
_entity.pdbx_description
1 polymer ?
#
loop_
_entity_poly.entity_id
_entity_poly.type
_entity_poly.pdbx_seq_one_letter_code
_entity_poly.pdbx_strand_id
1 'polypeptide(L)'
;MSATRAFRSATALRTRAALSAQRSFSTSPARLVVHDVKSKEEFAAALKKPVVLLDCFATWCAPCKAISPILERLSNEDANKGVHFIKIDVDELPELSAELGIRAMPTFMFFKDGQKAKELVGADPNTLNKLIQQYRPSA
;
A
#
# COMPACT_ATOMS: atom_id res chain seq x y z
N MET A 1 76.83 6.49 5.54
CA MET A 1 76.71 7.94 5.78
C MET A 1 75.26 8.24 6.11
N SER A 2 75.04 8.64 7.36
CA SER A 2 73.75 8.84 8.01
C SER A 2 73.02 10.08 7.49
N ALA A 3 71.70 10.02 7.34
CA ALA A 3 70.83 11.19 7.31
C ALA A 3 69.76 11.04 8.40
N THR A 4 70.09 11.69 9.50
CA THR A 4 69.30 12.32 10.58
C THR A 4 67.76 12.26 10.60
N ARG A 5 67.29 11.91 11.79
CA ARG A 5 65.94 12.03 12.38
C ARG A 5 65.69 13.46 12.88
N ALA A 6 64.52 14.03 12.59
CA ALA A 6 63.86 15.14 13.31
C ALA A 6 62.50 15.44 12.63
N PHE A 7 61.38 15.82 13.25
CA PHE A 7 60.91 15.93 14.62
C PHE A 7 59.38 16.27 14.54
N ARG A 8 58.63 16.01 15.63
CA ARG A 8 57.37 16.68 16.08
C ARG A 8 56.02 16.38 15.40
N SER A 9 55.31 15.44 16.04
CA SER A 9 54.08 15.66 16.83
C SER A 9 53.24 16.91 16.56
N ALA A 10 51.97 16.73 16.19
CA ALA A 10 50.82 17.25 16.94
C ALA A 10 49.49 16.78 16.31
N THR A 11 48.78 15.98 17.08
CA THR A 11 47.33 15.96 17.29
C THR A 11 46.49 16.89 16.42
N ALA A 12 45.60 16.32 15.60
CA ALA A 12 44.37 16.98 15.21
C ALA A 12 43.25 15.93 15.09
N LEU A 13 42.51 15.78 16.20
CA LEU A 13 41.16 15.22 16.19
C LEU A 13 40.34 15.97 15.15
N ARG A 14 39.82 15.28 14.14
CA ARG A 14 38.65 15.75 13.39
C ARG A 14 37.69 14.60 13.18
N THR A 15 36.81 14.50 14.19
CA THR A 15 35.37 14.26 14.07
C THR A 15 34.95 13.12 13.16
N ARG A 16 34.59 12.00 13.80
CA ARG A 16 33.57 11.07 13.31
C ARG A 16 32.37 11.90 12.83
N ALA A 17 32.22 12.03 11.51
CA ALA A 17 31.02 12.57 10.93
C ALA A 17 29.90 11.62 11.30
N ALA A 18 29.11 12.05 12.28
CA ALA A 18 27.79 11.54 12.55
C ALA A 18 26.93 11.81 11.29
N LEU A 19 27.01 10.95 10.28
CA LEU A 19 25.84 10.72 9.45
C LEU A 19 24.97 9.71 10.18
N SER A 20 24.21 10.31 11.09
CA SER A 20 22.80 10.01 11.28
C SER A 20 22.12 9.88 9.90
N ALA A 21 22.34 8.75 9.22
CA ALA A 21 21.33 8.22 8.33
C ALA A 21 20.19 7.83 9.26
N GLN A 22 19.31 8.80 9.50
CA GLN A 22 18.05 8.62 10.17
C GLN A 22 17.43 7.41 9.49
N ARG A 23 17.49 6.26 10.14
CA ARG A 23 16.48 5.23 9.94
C ARG A 23 15.22 5.95 10.36
N SER A 24 14.57 6.56 9.37
CA SER A 24 13.23 7.06 9.49
C SER A 24 12.47 5.90 10.08
N PHE A 25 12.21 5.99 11.38
CA PHE A 25 11.12 5.27 11.98
C PHE A 25 9.93 5.83 11.23
N SER A 26 9.60 5.16 10.12
CA SER A 26 8.32 5.25 9.49
C SER A 26 7.38 4.88 10.61
N THR A 27 6.86 5.88 11.30
CA THR A 27 5.65 5.80 12.09
C THR A 27 4.56 5.45 11.09
N SER A 28 4.58 4.19 10.64
CA SER A 28 3.54 3.63 9.80
C SER A 28 2.28 3.72 10.64
N PRO A 29 1.28 4.50 10.18
CA PRO A 29 0.02 4.57 10.89
C PRO A 29 -0.53 3.15 11.01
N ALA A 30 -1.20 2.90 12.14
CA ALA A 30 -1.74 1.60 12.54
C ALA A 30 -2.29 0.84 11.32
N ARG A 31 -1.72 -0.35 11.10
CA ARG A 31 -1.99 -1.23 9.97
C ARG A 31 -3.44 -1.72 10.07
N LEU A 32 -4.37 -0.99 9.49
CA LEU A 32 -5.66 -1.56 9.12
C LEU A 32 -5.41 -2.35 7.84
N VAL A 33 -5.57 -3.67 7.95
CA VAL A 33 -5.15 -4.64 6.94
C VAL A 33 -5.95 -4.47 5.65
N VAL A 34 -7.24 -4.16 5.75
CA VAL A 34 -8.09 -3.68 4.67
C VAL A 34 -9.02 -2.64 5.30
N HIS A 35 -8.94 -1.39 4.86
CA HIS A 35 -9.71 -0.29 5.43
C HIS A 35 -11.17 -0.36 4.97
N ASP A 36 -12.09 -0.42 5.91
CA ASP A 36 -13.53 -0.35 5.64
C ASP A 36 -13.94 1.11 5.42
N VAL A 37 -14.37 1.44 4.21
CA VAL A 37 -14.74 2.80 3.82
C VAL A 37 -16.26 2.92 3.81
N LYS A 38 -16.78 3.84 4.62
CA LYS A 38 -18.23 3.98 4.86
C LYS A 38 -18.84 5.28 4.33
N SER A 39 -18.02 6.14 3.75
CA SER A 39 -18.44 7.43 3.21
C SER A 39 -17.71 7.75 1.92
N LYS A 40 -18.32 8.59 1.08
CA LYS A 40 -17.74 9.04 -0.19
C LYS A 40 -16.50 9.91 0.05
N GLU A 41 -16.48 10.65 1.14
CA GLU A 41 -15.38 11.52 1.56
C GLU A 41 -14.15 10.68 1.95
N GLU A 42 -14.34 9.59 2.69
CA GLU A 42 -13.27 8.64 3.01
C GLU A 42 -12.72 7.98 1.76
N PHE A 43 -13.59 7.58 0.82
CA PHE A 43 -13.17 7.05 -0.47
C PHE A 43 -12.31 8.06 -1.24
N ALA A 44 -12.76 9.31 -1.35
CA ALA A 44 -12.00 10.39 -2.01
C ALA A 44 -10.67 10.68 -1.29
N ALA A 45 -10.61 10.56 0.03
CA ALA A 45 -9.38 10.69 0.80
C ALA A 45 -8.41 9.52 0.55
N ALA A 46 -8.94 8.29 0.44
CA ALA A 46 -8.15 7.10 0.13
C ALA A 46 -7.52 7.18 -1.27
N LEU A 47 -8.24 7.71 -2.27
CA LEU A 47 -7.73 7.91 -3.64
C LEU A 47 -6.54 8.87 -3.74
N LYS A 48 -6.24 9.67 -2.70
CA LYS A 48 -5.03 10.51 -2.64
C LYS A 48 -3.76 9.69 -2.44
N LYS A 49 -3.87 8.40 -2.09
CA LYS A 49 -2.73 7.49 -1.99
C LYS A 49 -2.24 7.11 -3.40
N PRO A 50 -0.93 6.87 -3.60
CA PRO A 50 -0.37 6.59 -4.93
C PRO A 50 -1.00 5.38 -5.62
N VAL A 51 -1.25 4.31 -4.85
CA VAL A 51 -1.86 3.07 -5.34
C VAL A 51 -2.93 2.63 -4.36
N VAL A 52 -4.15 2.43 -4.86
CA VAL A 52 -5.29 1.97 -4.07
C VAL A 52 -5.90 0.75 -4.73
N LEU A 53 -6.18 -0.28 -3.94
CA LEU A 53 -6.99 -1.43 -4.32
C LEU A 53 -8.30 -1.32 -3.57
N LEU A 54 -9.39 -1.20 -4.32
CA LEU A 54 -10.76 -1.20 -3.83
C LEU A 54 -11.38 -2.59 -4.00
N ASP A 55 -11.91 -3.16 -2.93
CA ASP A 55 -12.76 -4.36 -2.91
C ASP A 55 -14.23 -3.96 -2.71
N CYS A 56 -15.04 -4.11 -3.74
CA CYS A 56 -16.49 -3.91 -3.67
C CYS A 56 -17.16 -5.23 -3.30
N PHE A 57 -17.66 -5.33 -2.07
CA PHE A 57 -18.26 -6.54 -1.52
C PHE A 57 -19.71 -6.33 -1.08
N ALA A 58 -20.37 -7.43 -0.69
CA ALA A 58 -21.67 -7.41 -0.04
C ALA A 58 -21.71 -8.50 1.06
N THR A 59 -22.46 -8.27 2.13
CA THR A 59 -22.56 -9.23 3.27
C THR A 59 -23.14 -10.61 2.89
N TRP A 60 -24.00 -10.63 1.88
CA TRP A 60 -24.64 -11.83 1.33
C TRP A 60 -23.82 -12.52 0.22
N CYS A 61 -22.70 -11.93 -0.20
CA CYS A 61 -21.85 -12.47 -1.25
C CYS A 61 -20.94 -13.59 -0.72
N ALA A 62 -21.27 -14.85 -1.03
CA ALA A 62 -20.45 -15.99 -0.63
C ALA A 62 -19.03 -15.99 -1.24
N PRO A 63 -18.81 -15.68 -2.54
CA PRO A 63 -17.47 -15.60 -3.10
C PRO A 63 -16.59 -14.52 -2.44
N CYS A 64 -17.20 -13.42 -1.97
CA CYS A 64 -16.51 -12.36 -1.24
C CYS A 64 -15.91 -12.87 0.07
N LYS A 65 -16.67 -13.70 0.81
CA LYS A 65 -16.20 -14.34 2.06
C LYS A 65 -15.01 -15.26 1.83
N ALA A 66 -14.94 -15.94 0.68
CA ALA A 66 -13.83 -16.81 0.34
C ALA A 66 -12.53 -16.04 0.04
N ILE A 67 -12.63 -14.88 -0.62
CA ILE A 67 -11.45 -14.10 -1.04
C ILE A 67 -10.97 -13.09 -0.01
N SER A 68 -11.84 -12.61 0.90
CA SER A 68 -11.48 -11.70 2.01
C SER A 68 -10.23 -12.14 2.79
N PRO A 69 -10.10 -13.38 3.30
CA PRO A 69 -8.90 -13.80 4.03
C PRO A 69 -7.64 -13.86 3.17
N ILE A 70 -7.78 -13.99 1.84
CA ILE A 70 -6.65 -13.94 0.91
C ILE A 70 -6.19 -12.49 0.73
N LEU A 71 -7.14 -11.57 0.56
CA LEU A 71 -6.86 -10.13 0.45
C LEU A 71 -6.17 -9.61 1.71
N GLU A 72 -6.65 -10.03 2.89
CA GLU A 72 -6.03 -9.69 4.18
C GLU A 72 -4.60 -10.22 4.33
N ARG A 73 -4.31 -11.41 3.79
CA ARG A 73 -2.94 -11.95 3.77
C ARG A 73 -2.05 -11.11 2.85
N LEU A 74 -2.53 -10.82 1.64
CA LEU A 74 -1.79 -10.05 0.65
C LEU A 74 -1.47 -8.63 1.13
N SER A 75 -2.40 -7.97 1.82
CA SER A 75 -2.15 -6.63 2.36
C SER A 75 -1.19 -6.62 3.56
N ASN A 76 -1.01 -7.76 4.22
CA ASN A 76 -0.02 -7.91 5.29
C ASN A 76 1.40 -8.15 4.77
N GLU A 77 1.57 -8.54 3.52
CA GLU A 77 2.88 -8.79 2.93
C GLU A 77 3.72 -7.52 2.85
N ASP A 78 4.98 -7.61 3.26
CA ASP A 78 5.91 -6.49 3.25
C ASP A 78 6.10 -5.90 1.85
N ALA A 79 6.00 -6.75 0.83
CA ALA A 79 6.13 -6.36 -0.57
C ALA A 79 4.95 -5.50 -1.07
N ASN A 80 3.82 -5.50 -0.36
CA ASN A 80 2.60 -4.78 -0.73
C ASN A 80 2.33 -3.56 0.18
N LYS A 81 3.28 -3.19 1.05
CA LYS A 81 3.17 -2.03 1.96
C LYS A 81 2.87 -0.69 1.28
N GLY A 82 3.22 -0.56 0.00
CA GLY A 82 2.95 0.63 -0.80
C GLY A 82 1.55 0.68 -1.41
N VAL A 83 0.77 -0.39 -1.31
CA VAL A 83 -0.61 -0.48 -1.82
C VAL A 83 -1.57 -0.24 -0.68
N HIS A 84 -2.52 0.67 -0.89
CA HIS A 84 -3.58 0.95 0.07
C HIS A 84 -4.80 0.07 -0.24
N PHE A 85 -5.10 -0.87 0.66
CA PHE A 85 -6.23 -1.79 0.51
C PHE A 85 -7.45 -1.21 1.21
N ILE A 86 -8.52 -0.99 0.46
CA ILE A 86 -9.80 -0.49 0.96
C ILE A 86 -10.92 -1.41 0.50
N LYS A 87 -12.03 -1.42 1.24
CA LYS A 87 -13.25 -2.12 0.86
C LYS A 87 -14.46 -1.23 1.07
N ILE A 88 -15.49 -1.44 0.26
CA ILE A 88 -16.81 -0.80 0.41
C ILE A 88 -17.89 -1.86 0.34
N ASP A 89 -18.90 -1.71 1.19
CA ASP A 89 -20.14 -2.46 1.04
C ASP A 89 -21.03 -1.76 0.02
N VAL A 90 -21.42 -2.48 -1.04
CA VAL A 90 -22.27 -1.92 -2.09
C VAL A 90 -23.68 -1.59 -1.61
N ASP A 91 -24.15 -2.25 -0.54
CA ASP A 91 -25.46 -2.01 0.06
C ASP A 91 -25.44 -0.79 0.99
N GLU A 92 -24.31 -0.51 1.66
CA GLU A 92 -24.16 0.69 2.50
C GLU A 92 -23.88 1.96 1.66
N LEU A 93 -23.21 1.81 0.51
CA LEU A 93 -22.83 2.90 -0.39
C LEU A 93 -23.37 2.70 -1.82
N PRO A 94 -24.70 2.70 -2.02
CA PRO A 94 -25.32 2.40 -3.32
C PRO A 94 -24.99 3.47 -4.39
N GLU A 95 -24.95 4.74 -4.01
CA GLU A 95 -24.64 5.84 -4.94
C GLU A 95 -23.20 5.73 -5.46
N LEU A 96 -22.23 5.53 -4.56
CA LEU A 96 -20.83 5.35 -4.95
C LEU A 96 -20.65 4.08 -5.81
N SER A 97 -21.33 2.99 -5.46
CA SER A 97 -21.29 1.75 -6.22
C SER A 97 -21.84 1.91 -7.63
N ALA A 98 -22.91 2.70 -7.79
CA ALA A 98 -23.46 3.05 -9.10
C ALA A 98 -22.50 3.92 -9.91
N GLU A 99 -21.87 4.93 -9.28
CA GLU A 99 -20.86 5.79 -9.92
C GLU A 99 -19.64 5.00 -10.41
N LEU A 100 -19.19 4.01 -9.63
CA LEU A 100 -18.09 3.12 -10.00
C LEU A 100 -18.50 2.08 -11.05
N GLY A 101 -19.81 1.91 -11.28
CA GLY A 101 -20.35 0.97 -12.26
C GLY A 101 -20.28 -0.49 -11.80
N ILE A 102 -20.40 -0.76 -10.50
CA ILE A 102 -20.35 -2.11 -9.94
C ILE A 102 -21.59 -2.92 -10.38
N ARG A 103 -21.35 -4.07 -11.01
CA ARG A 103 -22.42 -4.95 -11.55
C ARG A 103 -22.40 -6.36 -10.97
N ALA A 104 -21.32 -6.73 -10.29
CA ALA A 104 -21.12 -8.04 -9.70
C ALA A 104 -20.18 -7.93 -8.51
N MET A 105 -20.33 -8.84 -7.55
CA MET A 105 -19.49 -8.90 -6.36
C MET A 105 -18.80 -10.27 -6.25
N PRO A 106 -17.52 -10.32 -5.84
CA PRO A 106 -16.66 -9.17 -5.59
C PRO A 106 -16.23 -8.50 -6.91
N THR A 107 -16.00 -7.19 -6.89
CA THR A 107 -15.28 -6.49 -7.96
C THR A 107 -14.12 -5.74 -7.34
N PHE A 108 -12.93 -5.92 -7.91
CA PHE A 108 -11.73 -5.24 -7.49
C PHE A 108 -11.36 -4.15 -8.49
N MET A 109 -11.07 -2.94 -7.99
CA MET A 109 -10.61 -1.82 -8.80
C MET A 109 -9.26 -1.32 -8.31
N PHE A 110 -8.34 -1.16 -9.25
CA PHE A 110 -7.03 -0.58 -9.00
C PHE A 110 -7.05 0.88 -9.44
N PHE A 111 -6.70 1.76 -8.51
CA PHE A 111 -6.49 3.16 -8.77
C PHE A 111 -5.00 3.48 -8.63
N LYS A 112 -4.49 4.26 -9.57
CA LYS A 112 -3.14 4.80 -9.52
C LYS A 112 -3.23 6.31 -9.72
N ASP A 113 -2.65 7.06 -8.77
CA ASP A 113 -2.66 8.53 -8.78
C ASP A 113 -4.08 9.11 -8.94
N GLY A 114 -5.06 8.49 -8.27
CA GLY A 114 -6.48 8.87 -8.32
C GLY A 114 -7.25 8.44 -9.59
N GLN A 115 -6.60 7.78 -10.55
CA GLN A 115 -7.24 7.32 -11.79
C GLN A 115 -7.45 5.80 -11.80
N LYS A 116 -8.60 5.34 -12.31
CA LYS A 116 -8.88 3.91 -12.47
C LYS A 116 -7.94 3.30 -13.52
N ALA A 117 -7.08 2.39 -13.09
CA ALA A 117 -6.08 1.75 -13.94
C ALA A 117 -6.53 0.36 -14.42
N LYS A 118 -7.18 -0.42 -13.55
CA LYS A 118 -7.65 -1.78 -13.88
C LYS A 118 -8.87 -2.16 -13.06
N GLU A 119 -9.65 -3.06 -13.62
CA GLU A 119 -10.81 -3.67 -13.00
C GLU A 119 -10.72 -5.19 -13.15
N LEU A 120 -11.09 -5.91 -12.09
CA LEU A 120 -11.17 -7.36 -12.03
C LEU A 120 -12.53 -7.73 -11.42
N VAL A 121 -13.38 -8.40 -12.18
CA VAL A 121 -14.68 -8.86 -11.71
C VAL A 121 -14.58 -10.32 -11.31
N GLY A 122 -15.11 -10.65 -10.12
CA GLY A 122 -15.16 -12.00 -9.58
C GLY A 122 -13.99 -12.37 -8.67
N ALA A 123 -14.15 -13.48 -7.95
CA ALA A 123 -13.17 -13.98 -7.01
C ALA A 123 -12.09 -14.83 -7.71
N ASP A 124 -11.09 -14.17 -8.30
CA ASP A 124 -9.90 -14.82 -8.88
C ASP A 124 -8.62 -14.43 -8.12
N PRO A 125 -8.18 -15.23 -7.13
CA PRO A 125 -6.99 -14.94 -6.33
C PRO A 125 -5.69 -14.85 -7.15
N ASN A 126 -5.56 -15.64 -8.22
CA ASN A 126 -4.33 -15.70 -9.01
C ASN A 126 -4.16 -14.42 -9.81
N THR A 127 -5.23 -13.98 -10.47
CA THR A 127 -5.22 -12.73 -11.24
C THR A 127 -5.11 -11.53 -10.30
N LEU A 128 -5.80 -11.55 -9.16
CA LEU A 128 -5.69 -10.50 -8.14
C LEU A 128 -4.24 -10.29 -7.68
N ASN A 129 -3.54 -11.37 -7.32
CA ASN A 129 -2.14 -11.29 -6.89
C ASN A 129 -1.21 -10.75 -8.00
N LYS A 130 -1.40 -11.22 -9.24
CA LYS A 130 -0.64 -10.69 -10.39
C LYS A 130 -0.84 -9.19 -10.59
N LEU A 131 -2.07 -8.71 -10.47
CA LEU A 131 -2.38 -7.29 -10.58
C LEU A 131 -1.76 -6.47 -9.44
N ILE A 132 -1.81 -6.96 -8.21
CA ILE A 132 -1.13 -6.31 -7.06
C ILE A 132 0.37 -6.20 -7.35
N GLN A 133 1.02 -7.26 -7.83
CA GLN A 133 2.44 -7.24 -8.17
C GLN A 133 2.78 -6.28 -9.32
N GLN A 134 1.87 -6.10 -10.27
CA GLN A 134 2.03 -5.18 -11.40
C GLN A 134 1.90 -3.71 -10.97
N TYR A 135 0.95 -3.41 -10.09
CA TYR A 135 0.62 -2.03 -9.70
C TYR A 135 1.30 -1.56 -8.42
N ARG A 136 1.89 -2.46 -7.61
CA ARG A 136 2.64 -2.04 -6.41
C ARG A 136 3.72 -1.02 -6.77
N PRO A 137 3.96 0.00 -5.93
CA PRO A 137 5.08 0.90 -6.12
C PRO A 137 6.37 0.07 -6.17
N SER A 138 7.20 0.31 -7.19
CA SER A 138 8.57 -0.18 -7.17
C SER A 138 9.29 0.57 -6.05
N ALA A 139 9.82 -0.17 -5.08
CA ALA A 139 10.57 0.38 -3.95
C ALA A 139 11.81 1.16 -4.43
#